data_AF-A0AAD5L133-F1
#
_entry.id   AF-A0AAD5L133-F1
#
_cell.length_a   1.000
_cell.length_b   1.000
_cell.length_c   1.000
_cell.angle_alpha   90.00
_cell.angle_beta   90.00
_cell.angle_gamma   90.00
#
_symmetry.space_group_name_H-M   'P 1'
#
loop_
_entity.id
_entity.type
_entity.pdbx_description
1 polymer ?
#
loop_
_entity_poly.entity_id
_entity_poly.type
_entity_poly.pdbx_seq_one_letter_code
_entity_poly.pdbx_strand_id
1 'polypeptide(L)'
;MKKLIRGSWSAGSFDINQFSKGLLLYRNAPLSGGASPAQLVFNRPVRDCLPAHRRAFAPQWQKSAVQLEKQALRARTLRAAHFNLHAHPLPPFSIGDPVVIQNHITKRWSTPGIIVETGPFRDYLIKTPAGRLFRRNRRLLRRHYPATRPAPSVHGPPDSPAPPPLSTSPTPEPPTPDSPAAPAAAAPRRSTRIRNKLNK
;
A
#
# COMPACT_ATOMS: atom_id res chain seq x y z
N MET A 1 -4.84 -10.47 -21.39
CA MET A 1 -6.24 -10.01 -21.65
C MET A 1 -6.37 -8.57 -22.14
N LYS A 2 -6.45 -7.52 -21.30
CA LYS A 2 -6.90 -6.17 -21.73
C LYS A 2 -6.14 -5.56 -22.93
N LYS A 3 -4.81 -5.71 -22.98
CA LYS A 3 -3.98 -5.29 -24.13
C LYS A 3 -4.32 -6.06 -25.41
N LEU A 4 -4.62 -7.35 -25.30
CA LEU A 4 -5.00 -8.20 -26.43
C LEU A 4 -6.35 -7.77 -27.00
N ILE A 5 -7.36 -7.58 -26.14
CA ILE A 5 -8.69 -7.07 -26.55
C ILE A 5 -8.52 -5.75 -27.30
N ARG A 6 -7.76 -4.78 -26.75
CA ARG A 6 -7.50 -3.50 -27.41
C ARG A 6 -6.74 -3.63 -28.73
N GLY A 7 -5.79 -4.57 -28.84
CA GLY A 7 -5.01 -4.80 -30.06
C GLY A 7 -5.79 -5.54 -31.15
N SER A 8 -6.96 -6.10 -30.84
CA SER A 8 -7.89 -6.73 -31.77
C SER A 8 -9.03 -5.81 -32.23
N TRP A 9 -8.97 -4.51 -31.88
CA TRP A 9 -9.83 -3.50 -32.48
C TRP A 9 -9.10 -2.87 -33.67
N SER A 10 -9.72 -2.93 -34.84
CA SER A 10 -9.21 -2.33 -36.08
C SER A 10 -10.33 -1.59 -36.80
N ALA A 11 -10.07 -0.35 -37.22
CA ALA A 11 -11.03 0.51 -37.95
C ALA A 11 -12.46 0.57 -37.36
N GLY A 12 -12.59 0.54 -36.02
CA GLY A 12 -13.89 0.57 -35.33
C GLY A 12 -14.62 -0.79 -35.21
N SER A 13 -14.04 -1.86 -35.74
CA SER A 13 -14.56 -3.24 -35.65
C SER A 13 -13.66 -4.12 -34.77
N PHE A 14 -14.20 -5.25 -34.30
CA PHE A 14 -13.45 -6.23 -33.50
C PHE A 14 -13.07 -7.45 -34.34
N ASP A 15 -11.76 -7.66 -34.57
CA ASP A 15 -11.24 -8.81 -35.29
C ASP A 15 -11.13 -10.03 -34.37
N ILE A 16 -12.12 -10.92 -34.47
CA ILE A 16 -12.21 -12.20 -33.75
C ILE A 16 -11.03 -13.12 -34.11
N ASN A 17 -10.52 -13.07 -35.36
CA ASN A 17 -9.42 -13.91 -35.81
C ASN A 17 -8.09 -13.45 -35.21
N GLN A 18 -7.82 -12.13 -35.22
CA GLN A 18 -6.65 -11.55 -34.57
C GLN A 18 -6.68 -11.80 -33.05
N PHE A 19 -7.86 -11.65 -32.42
CA PHE A 19 -8.04 -11.98 -31.01
C PHE A 19 -7.76 -13.46 -30.71
N SER A 20 -8.31 -14.36 -31.51
CA SER A 20 -8.13 -15.81 -31.35
C SER A 20 -6.68 -16.25 -31.51
N LYS A 21 -5.98 -15.73 -32.54
CA LYS A 21 -4.55 -15.96 -32.76
C LYS A 21 -3.71 -15.46 -31.58
N GLY A 22 -3.91 -14.22 -31.15
CA GLY A 22 -3.16 -13.67 -30.01
C GLY A 22 -3.52 -14.29 -28.65
N LEU A 23 -4.73 -14.85 -28.51
CA LEU A 23 -5.14 -15.61 -27.33
C LEU A 23 -4.44 -16.99 -27.27
N LEU A 24 -4.29 -17.64 -28.42
CA LEU A 24 -3.53 -18.89 -28.56
C LEU A 24 -2.06 -18.67 -28.20
N LEU A 25 -1.43 -17.62 -28.74
CA LEU A 25 -0.06 -17.23 -28.39
C LEU A 25 0.09 -16.93 -26.89
N TYR A 26 -0.87 -16.20 -26.29
CA TYR A 26 -0.85 -15.92 -24.85
C TYR A 26 -0.98 -17.17 -23.98
N ARG A 27 -1.69 -18.21 -24.45
CA ARG A 27 -1.79 -19.51 -23.76
C ARG A 27 -0.51 -20.34 -23.87
N ASN A 28 0.27 -20.17 -24.93
CA ASN A 28 1.55 -20.86 -25.11
C ASN A 28 2.74 -20.13 -24.49
N ALA A 29 2.64 -18.81 -24.28
CA ALA A 29 3.69 -18.04 -23.63
C ALA A 29 3.95 -18.53 -22.19
N PRO A 30 5.20 -18.89 -21.83
CA PRO A 30 5.53 -19.31 -20.47
C PRO A 30 5.35 -18.15 -19.49
N LEU A 31 4.78 -18.42 -18.31
CA LEU A 31 4.85 -17.45 -17.22
C LEU A 31 6.30 -17.31 -16.73
N SER A 32 6.61 -16.19 -16.07
CA SER A 32 7.98 -15.88 -15.63
C SER A 32 8.57 -16.98 -14.76
N GLY A 33 9.47 -17.77 -15.36
CA GLY A 33 10.12 -18.93 -14.77
C GLY A 33 9.24 -20.18 -14.63
N GLY A 34 8.12 -20.32 -15.34
CA GLY A 34 7.18 -21.44 -15.14
C GLY A 34 6.54 -21.97 -16.43
N ALA A 35 5.60 -22.90 -16.25
CA ALA A 35 4.77 -23.43 -17.33
C ALA A 35 3.92 -22.34 -18.00
N SER A 36 3.59 -22.55 -19.29
CA SER A 36 2.56 -21.75 -19.96
C SER A 36 1.14 -22.17 -19.51
N PRO A 37 0.11 -21.32 -19.68
CA PRO A 37 -1.27 -21.70 -19.40
C PRO A 37 -1.73 -22.98 -20.11
N ALA A 38 -1.28 -23.21 -21.34
CA ALA A 38 -1.53 -24.45 -22.08
C ALA A 38 -0.87 -25.67 -21.42
N GLN A 39 0.38 -25.53 -20.95
CA GLN A 39 1.07 -26.60 -20.22
C GLN A 39 0.44 -26.87 -18.84
N LEU A 40 -0.10 -25.86 -18.14
CA LEU A 40 -0.78 -26.07 -16.86
C LEU A 40 -2.09 -26.86 -17.00
N VAL A 41 -2.82 -26.72 -18.12
CA VAL A 41 -4.12 -27.37 -18.34
C VAL A 41 -3.99 -28.70 -19.10
N PHE A 42 -3.13 -28.74 -20.13
CA PHE A 42 -3.02 -29.89 -21.04
C PHE A 42 -1.72 -30.68 -20.89
N ASN A 43 -0.85 -30.30 -19.95
CA ASN A 43 0.49 -30.86 -19.75
C ASN A 43 1.39 -30.83 -21.00
N ARG A 44 1.06 -29.98 -21.99
CA ARG A 44 1.81 -29.80 -23.25
C ARG A 44 1.55 -28.42 -23.87
N PRO A 45 2.51 -27.83 -24.62
CA PRO A 45 2.24 -26.67 -25.45
C PRO A 45 1.31 -27.04 -26.62
N VAL A 46 0.45 -26.11 -27.03
CA VAL A 46 -0.45 -26.27 -28.19
C VAL A 46 0.26 -25.71 -29.44
N ARG A 47 -0.07 -26.17 -30.65
CA ARG A 47 0.44 -25.53 -31.88
C ARG A 47 -0.22 -24.17 -32.06
N ASP A 48 0.59 -23.14 -32.32
CA ASP A 48 0.13 -21.79 -32.64
C ASP A 48 0.60 -21.36 -34.03
N CYS A 49 0.44 -20.07 -34.36
CA CYS A 49 0.79 -19.50 -35.65
C CYS A 49 2.29 -19.16 -35.78
N LEU A 50 3.13 -19.43 -34.79
CA LEU A 50 4.57 -19.18 -34.90
C LEU A 50 5.28 -20.35 -35.59
N PRO A 51 6.31 -20.08 -36.41
CA PRO A 51 7.17 -21.13 -36.93
C PRO A 51 7.84 -21.88 -35.77
N ALA A 52 7.53 -23.16 -35.63
CA ALA A 52 8.07 -24.04 -34.60
C ALA A 52 8.56 -25.35 -35.23
N HIS A 53 9.75 -25.79 -34.83
CA HIS A 53 10.32 -27.03 -35.33
C HIS A 53 9.45 -28.24 -34.93
N ARG A 54 9.24 -29.21 -35.84
CA ARG A 54 8.31 -30.34 -35.63
C ARG A 54 8.57 -31.11 -34.32
N ARG A 55 9.83 -31.24 -33.91
CA ARG A 55 10.23 -31.93 -32.66
C ARG A 55 9.97 -31.13 -31.37
N ALA A 56 9.74 -29.81 -31.43
CA ALA A 56 9.54 -28.97 -30.23
C ALA A 56 8.31 -29.36 -29.39
N PHE A 57 7.33 -30.03 -30.00
CA PHE A 57 6.13 -30.53 -29.32
C PHE A 57 6.25 -31.98 -28.85
N ALA A 58 7.32 -32.71 -29.19
CA ALA A 58 7.49 -34.10 -28.77
C ALA A 58 7.85 -34.19 -27.28
N PRO A 59 7.33 -35.19 -26.53
CA PRO A 59 7.40 -35.21 -25.07
C PRO A 59 8.84 -35.21 -24.52
N GLN A 60 9.78 -35.85 -25.22
CA GLN A 60 11.21 -35.87 -24.83
C GLN A 60 11.89 -34.48 -24.82
N TRP A 61 11.32 -33.47 -25.49
CA TRP A 61 11.82 -32.10 -25.53
C TRP A 61 11.06 -31.16 -24.57
N GLN A 62 10.06 -31.68 -23.86
CA GLN A 62 9.31 -30.92 -22.88
C GLN A 62 9.90 -31.13 -21.48
N LYS A 63 10.06 -30.05 -20.71
CA LYS A 63 10.41 -30.14 -19.28
C LYS A 63 9.27 -30.82 -18.52
N SER A 64 9.59 -31.64 -17.53
CA SER A 64 8.54 -32.24 -16.69
C SER A 64 7.78 -31.18 -15.90
N ALA A 65 6.49 -31.44 -15.62
CA ALA A 65 5.64 -30.52 -14.85
C ALA A 65 6.30 -30.12 -13.51
N VAL A 66 6.89 -31.09 -12.80
CA VAL A 66 7.62 -30.89 -11.54
C VAL A 66 8.80 -29.89 -11.69
N GLN A 67 9.54 -29.94 -12.80
CA GLN A 67 10.61 -28.98 -13.05
C GLN A 67 10.07 -27.56 -13.30
N LEU A 68 8.98 -27.44 -14.07
CA LEU A 68 8.33 -26.16 -14.34
C LEU A 68 7.71 -25.54 -13.08
N GLU A 69 7.09 -26.36 -12.23
CA GLU A 69 6.55 -25.92 -10.93
C GLU A 69 7.67 -25.48 -9.98
N LYS A 70 8.76 -26.25 -9.88
CA LYS A 70 9.94 -25.89 -9.06
C LYS A 70 10.57 -24.56 -9.52
N GLN A 71 10.63 -24.31 -10.83
CA GLN A 71 11.09 -23.03 -11.39
C GLN A 71 10.08 -21.90 -11.08
N ALA A 72 8.77 -22.15 -11.21
CA ALA A 72 7.73 -21.16 -10.94
C ALA A 72 7.69 -20.76 -9.45
N LEU A 73 7.84 -21.73 -8.54
CA LEU A 73 7.94 -21.49 -7.11
C LEU A 73 9.16 -20.64 -6.77
N ARG A 74 10.35 -20.98 -7.31
CA ARG A 74 11.58 -20.18 -7.15
C ARG A 74 11.41 -18.74 -7.67
N ALA A 75 10.79 -18.56 -8.82
CA ALA A 75 10.53 -17.23 -9.38
C ALA A 75 9.51 -16.44 -8.54
N ARG A 76 8.53 -17.12 -7.92
CA ARG A 76 7.56 -16.51 -6.99
C ARG A 76 8.22 -16.11 -5.67
N THR A 77 9.04 -16.97 -5.07
CA THR A 77 9.71 -16.68 -3.79
C THR A 77 10.74 -15.57 -3.94
N LEU A 78 11.58 -15.60 -4.99
CA LEU A 78 12.53 -14.52 -5.28
C LEU A 78 11.83 -13.17 -5.49
N ARG A 79 10.72 -13.15 -6.24
CA ARG A 79 9.93 -11.93 -6.47
C ARG A 79 9.28 -11.42 -5.18
N ALA A 80 8.78 -12.32 -4.32
CA ALA A 80 8.21 -11.96 -3.03
C ALA A 80 9.28 -11.41 -2.07
N ALA A 81 10.45 -12.06 -1.99
CA ALA A 81 11.58 -11.58 -1.21
C ALA A 81 12.02 -10.17 -1.68
N HIS A 82 12.30 -10.00 -2.98
CA HIS A 82 12.68 -8.71 -3.55
C HIS A 82 11.63 -7.60 -3.32
N PHE A 83 10.34 -7.92 -3.46
CA PHE A 83 9.26 -6.97 -3.20
C PHE A 83 9.19 -6.57 -1.71
N ASN A 84 9.52 -7.50 -0.80
CA ASN A 84 9.47 -7.30 0.64
C ASN A 84 10.74 -6.67 1.23
N LEU A 85 11.87 -6.59 0.50
CA LEU A 85 13.17 -6.08 1.00
C LEU A 85 13.11 -4.72 1.72
N HIS A 86 12.23 -3.83 1.25
CA HIS A 86 12.03 -2.49 1.82
C HIS A 86 10.59 -2.29 2.34
N ALA A 87 9.85 -3.38 2.55
CA ALA A 87 8.47 -3.34 3.01
C ALA A 87 8.41 -3.60 4.52
N HIS A 88 7.88 -2.63 5.27
CA HIS A 88 7.61 -2.78 6.70
C HIS A 88 6.10 -2.97 6.95
N PRO A 89 5.70 -3.79 7.93
CA PRO A 89 4.29 -3.90 8.31
C PRO A 89 3.79 -2.56 8.87
N LEU A 90 2.63 -2.10 8.41
CA LEU A 90 1.95 -0.96 9.02
C LEU A 90 1.19 -1.45 10.27
N PRO A 91 1.15 -0.66 11.37
CA PRO A 91 0.36 -1.01 12.55
C PRO A 91 -1.09 -1.34 12.18
N PRO A 92 -1.69 -2.42 12.73
CA PRO A 92 -3.11 -2.67 12.57
C PRO A 92 -3.93 -1.54 13.20
N PHE A 93 -5.22 -1.50 12.89
CA PHE A 93 -6.15 -0.61 13.56
C PHE A 93 -7.08 -1.41 14.48
N SER A 94 -7.55 -0.77 15.54
CA SER A 94 -8.55 -1.34 16.44
C SER A 94 -9.97 -0.98 16.00
N ILE A 95 -10.96 -1.72 16.50
CA ILE A 95 -12.37 -1.31 16.41
C ILE A 95 -12.51 0.04 17.14
N GLY A 96 -13.27 0.97 16.56
CA GLY A 96 -13.39 2.34 17.06
C GLY A 96 -12.34 3.33 16.52
N ASP A 97 -11.25 2.88 15.89
CA ASP A 97 -10.24 3.81 15.35
C ASP A 97 -10.85 4.73 14.26
N PRO A 98 -10.69 6.06 14.36
CA PRO A 98 -11.06 6.99 13.30
C PRO A 98 -10.08 6.92 12.14
N VAL A 99 -10.61 6.75 10.92
CA VAL A 99 -9.82 6.57 9.70
C VAL A 99 -10.38 7.37 8.52
N VAL A 100 -9.51 7.68 7.55
CA VAL A 100 -9.91 8.15 6.21
C VAL A 100 -9.68 7.04 5.19
N ILE A 101 -10.68 6.82 4.33
CA ILE A 101 -10.62 5.91 3.19
C ILE A 101 -10.06 6.66 1.96
N GLN A 102 -9.15 6.00 1.24
CA GLN A 102 -8.63 6.49 -0.04
C GLN A 102 -9.63 6.26 -1.18
N ASN A 103 -9.92 7.30 -1.95
CA ASN A 103 -10.69 7.18 -3.19
C ASN A 103 -9.88 6.43 -4.27
N HIS A 104 -10.47 5.40 -4.88
CA HIS A 104 -9.75 4.55 -5.84
C HIS A 104 -9.45 5.21 -7.19
N ILE A 105 -10.19 6.27 -7.57
CA ILE A 105 -9.97 7.05 -8.80
C ILE A 105 -8.98 8.16 -8.51
N THR A 106 -9.34 9.12 -7.65
CA THR A 106 -8.58 10.35 -7.42
C THR A 106 -7.35 10.17 -6.53
N LYS A 107 -7.22 9.01 -5.86
CA LYS A 107 -6.18 8.68 -4.87
C LYS A 107 -6.12 9.61 -3.65
N ARG A 108 -7.08 10.53 -3.50
CA ARG A 108 -7.20 11.44 -2.36
C ARG A 108 -7.77 10.69 -1.14
N TRP A 109 -7.38 11.13 0.04
CA TRP A 109 -7.95 10.71 1.32
C TRP A 109 -9.16 11.62 1.59
N SER A 110 -10.37 11.13 1.33
CA SER A 110 -11.56 12.00 1.25
C SER A 110 -12.74 11.56 2.11
N THR A 111 -12.86 10.27 2.42
CA THR A 111 -14.07 9.73 3.07
C THR A 111 -13.72 9.31 4.50
N PRO A 112 -14.09 10.09 5.54
CA PRO A 112 -13.88 9.69 6.92
C PRO A 112 -14.82 8.54 7.32
N GLY A 113 -14.43 7.79 8.33
CA GLY A 113 -15.24 6.75 8.95
C GLY A 113 -14.57 6.14 10.17
N ILE A 114 -15.29 5.25 10.85
CA ILE A 114 -14.86 4.56 12.07
C ILE A 114 -14.83 3.07 11.77
N ILE A 115 -13.81 2.37 12.26
CA ILE A 115 -13.70 0.92 12.08
C ILE A 115 -14.71 0.20 12.98
N VAL A 116 -15.50 -0.68 12.37
CA VAL A 116 -16.51 -1.52 13.04
C VAL A 116 -15.98 -2.94 13.26
N GLU A 117 -15.21 -3.46 12.32
CA GLU A 117 -14.76 -4.86 12.32
C GLU A 117 -13.36 -4.97 11.72
N THR A 118 -12.58 -5.91 12.25
CA THR A 118 -11.24 -6.26 11.77
C THR A 118 -11.27 -7.67 11.19
N GLY A 119 -11.03 -7.80 9.89
CA GLY A 119 -11.04 -9.06 9.15
C GLY A 119 -9.67 -9.74 9.07
N PRO A 120 -9.63 -11.04 8.72
CA PRO A 120 -8.44 -11.89 8.88
C PRO A 120 -7.22 -11.47 8.03
N PHE A 121 -7.42 -10.82 6.88
CA PHE A 121 -6.36 -10.58 5.89
C PHE A 121 -5.99 -9.09 5.70
N ARG A 122 -5.84 -8.36 6.81
CA ARG A 122 -5.62 -6.89 6.84
C ARG A 122 -6.77 -6.10 6.23
N ASP A 123 -7.97 -6.66 6.25
CA ASP A 123 -9.20 -6.04 5.76
C ASP A 123 -9.99 -5.50 6.94
N TYR A 124 -10.73 -4.42 6.74
CA TYR A 124 -11.50 -3.74 7.78
C TYR A 124 -12.88 -3.39 7.23
N LEU A 125 -13.88 -3.39 8.11
CA LEU A 125 -15.20 -2.82 7.86
C LEU A 125 -15.25 -1.43 8.49
N ILE A 126 -15.63 -0.41 7.71
CA ILE A 126 -15.62 0.99 8.11
C ILE A 126 -17.03 1.57 7.92
N LYS A 127 -17.60 2.18 8.97
CA LYS A 127 -18.84 2.95 8.92
C LYS A 127 -18.53 4.43 8.68
N THR A 128 -19.07 5.01 7.61
CA THR A 128 -18.98 6.46 7.38
C THR A 128 -20.01 7.21 8.24
N PRO A 129 -19.85 8.53 8.46
CA PRO A 129 -20.87 9.33 9.15
C PRO A 129 -22.23 9.30 8.42
N ALA A 130 -22.25 9.09 7.10
CA ALA A 130 -23.47 8.87 6.31
C ALA A 130 -24.04 7.44 6.41
N GLY A 131 -23.67 6.67 7.44
CA GLY A 131 -24.19 5.33 7.73
C GLY A 131 -23.71 4.19 6.82
N ARG A 132 -23.04 4.48 5.70
CA ARG A 132 -22.58 3.47 4.74
C ARG A 132 -21.40 2.66 5.28
N LEU A 133 -21.46 1.34 5.11
CA LEU A 133 -20.37 0.42 5.40
C LEU A 133 -19.47 0.20 4.16
N PHE A 134 -18.15 0.22 4.37
CA PHE A 134 -17.16 -0.09 3.35
C PHE A 134 -16.21 -1.18 3.85
N ARG A 135 -15.94 -2.21 3.05
CA ARG A 135 -14.86 -3.16 3.29
C ARG A 135 -13.60 -2.71 2.55
N ARG A 136 -12.50 -2.44 3.26
CA ARG A 136 -11.23 -1.92 2.69
C ARG A 136 -10.01 -2.54 3.35
N ASN A 137 -8.99 -2.79 2.55
CA ASN A 137 -7.69 -3.26 3.02
C ASN A 137 -6.88 -2.12 3.70
N ARG A 138 -6.02 -2.46 4.66
CA ARG A 138 -5.15 -1.57 5.45
C ARG A 138 -4.43 -0.48 4.63
N ARG A 139 -4.03 -0.80 3.40
CA ARG A 139 -3.34 0.11 2.47
C ARG A 139 -4.21 1.30 2.02
N LEU A 140 -5.53 1.12 2.00
CA LEU A 140 -6.52 2.13 1.58
C LEU A 140 -7.07 2.94 2.76
N LEU A 141 -6.43 2.83 3.93
CA LEU A 141 -6.85 3.44 5.20
C LEU A 141 -5.68 4.17 5.86
N ARG A 142 -5.94 5.37 6.38
CA ARG A 142 -5.03 6.13 7.25
C ARG A 142 -5.76 6.52 8.53
N ARG A 143 -5.05 6.50 9.67
CA ARG A 143 -5.56 7.06 10.92
C ARG A 143 -5.91 8.53 10.71
N HIS A 144 -7.07 8.93 11.19
CA HIS A 144 -7.56 10.29 11.13
C HIS A 144 -7.59 10.84 12.54
N TYR A 145 -6.66 11.74 12.85
CA TYR A 145 -6.76 12.56 14.04
C TYR A 145 -7.56 13.82 13.64
N PRO A 146 -8.86 13.92 13.97
CA PRO A 146 -9.54 15.20 13.80
C PRO A 146 -8.80 16.23 14.64
N ALA A 147 -8.50 17.39 14.06
CA ALA A 147 -7.89 18.48 14.80
C ALA A 147 -8.87 18.86 15.92
N THR A 148 -8.52 18.54 17.16
CA THR A 148 -9.27 18.98 18.32
C THR A 148 -9.07 20.48 18.41
N ARG A 149 -10.00 21.25 17.84
CA ARG A 149 -10.06 22.68 18.09
C ARG A 149 -10.28 22.82 19.59
N PRO A 150 -9.36 23.42 20.37
CA PRO A 150 -9.63 23.67 21.78
C PRO A 150 -10.91 24.50 21.85
N ALA A 151 -11.81 24.12 22.76
CA ALA A 151 -12.99 24.91 23.02
C ALA A 151 -12.55 26.35 23.37
N PRO A 152 -13.24 27.39 22.88
CA PRO A 152 -12.94 28.75 23.32
C PRO A 152 -13.10 28.78 24.84
N SER A 153 -12.02 29.08 25.56
CA SER A 153 -12.08 29.34 26.99
C SER A 153 -12.96 30.55 27.19
N VAL A 154 -14.17 30.33 27.72
CA VAL A 154 -15.07 31.39 28.14
C VAL A 154 -14.44 31.99 29.40
N HIS A 155 -13.54 32.95 29.20
CA HIS A 155 -13.07 33.82 30.25
C HIS A 155 -14.28 34.66 30.70
N GLY A 156 -14.79 34.35 31.90
CA GLY A 156 -15.72 35.25 32.59
C GLY A 156 -15.06 36.61 32.84
N PRO A 157 -15.86 37.69 32.94
CA PRO A 157 -15.32 39.03 33.09
C PRO A 157 -14.53 39.19 34.40
N PRO A 158 -13.50 40.06 34.42
CA PRO A 158 -12.72 40.31 35.62
C PRO A 158 -13.42 41.35 36.49
N ASP A 159 -13.70 41.03 37.76
CA ASP A 159 -13.88 42.04 38.82
C ASP A 159 -13.91 41.39 40.22
N SER A 160 -12.79 41.49 40.95
CA SER A 160 -12.70 41.53 42.42
C SER A 160 -11.24 41.73 42.85
N PRO A 161 -10.88 42.83 43.53
CA PRO A 161 -9.52 43.03 44.02
C PRO A 161 -9.28 42.25 45.32
N ALA A 162 -8.18 41.50 45.37
CA ALA A 162 -7.71 40.87 46.61
C ALA A 162 -6.90 41.87 47.48
N PRO A 163 -7.00 41.82 48.82
CA PRO A 163 -6.20 42.66 49.71
C PRO A 163 -4.73 42.18 49.79
N PRO A 164 -3.78 43.06 50.16
CA PRO A 164 -2.36 42.72 50.16
C PRO A 164 -1.93 41.94 51.42
N PRO A 165 -1.08 40.91 51.29
CA PRO A 165 -0.36 40.35 52.43
C PRO A 165 0.85 41.22 52.81
N LEU A 166 1.00 41.50 54.11
CA LEU A 166 2.12 42.27 54.67
C LEU A 166 3.42 41.47 54.70
N SER A 167 4.54 42.15 54.42
CA SER A 167 5.89 41.60 54.45
C SER A 167 6.38 41.29 55.87
N THR A 168 7.08 40.17 56.05
CA THR A 168 8.28 40.06 56.91
C THR A 168 9.17 38.91 56.44
N SER A 169 10.49 39.14 56.45
CA SER A 169 11.56 38.15 56.28
C SER A 169 12.53 38.31 57.47
N PRO A 170 13.40 37.32 57.82
CA PRO A 170 14.63 37.07 57.04
C PRO A 170 15.17 35.61 56.99
N THR A 171 15.76 35.24 55.83
CA THR A 171 17.16 34.76 55.58
C THR A 171 17.98 34.24 56.79
N PRO A 172 18.71 33.09 56.72
CA PRO A 172 19.81 32.91 55.75
C PRO A 172 20.12 31.52 55.11
N GLU A 173 20.77 31.61 53.94
CA GLU A 173 21.61 30.62 53.18
C GLU A 173 23.06 30.52 53.78
N PRO A 174 24.09 29.82 53.20
CA PRO A 174 24.24 28.97 51.99
C PRO A 174 24.92 27.57 52.33
N PRO A 175 25.59 26.76 51.45
CA PRO A 175 25.91 26.89 50.03
C PRO A 175 25.68 25.68 49.07
N THR A 176 25.81 26.02 47.78
CA THR A 176 25.93 25.24 46.52
C THR A 176 27.23 24.39 46.42
N PRO A 177 27.49 23.57 45.36
CA PRO A 177 26.95 23.56 43.96
C PRO A 177 26.32 22.20 43.53
N ASP A 178 26.00 21.85 42.27
CA ASP A 178 26.30 22.43 40.94
C ASP A 178 25.20 22.13 39.87
N SER A 179 25.52 22.28 38.58
CA SER A 179 24.69 22.16 37.36
C SER A 179 25.19 21.01 36.43
N PRO A 180 24.70 20.75 35.18
CA PRO A 180 23.59 21.39 34.45
C PRO A 180 22.67 20.47 33.58
N ALA A 181 21.65 21.12 32.98
CA ALA A 181 21.10 20.93 31.63
C ALA A 181 20.22 19.70 31.26
N ALA A 182 18.98 20.01 30.84
CA ALA A 182 18.11 19.15 30.03
C ALA A 182 18.41 19.28 28.52
N PRO A 183 18.15 18.24 27.69
CA PRO A 183 18.31 18.33 26.24
C PRO A 183 17.08 18.92 25.54
N ALA A 184 17.31 19.89 24.64
CA ALA A 184 16.28 20.63 23.91
C ALA A 184 15.62 19.81 22.77
N ALA A 185 14.47 20.29 22.31
CA ALA A 185 13.64 19.66 21.27
C ALA A 185 14.37 19.49 19.92
N ALA A 186 14.39 18.26 19.40
CA ALA A 186 14.97 17.96 18.09
C ALA A 186 14.02 18.35 16.94
N ALA A 187 14.42 19.36 16.15
CA ALA A 187 13.71 19.74 14.92
C ALA A 187 13.77 18.64 13.83
N PRO A 188 12.74 18.49 12.98
CA PRO A 188 12.69 17.42 11.98
C PRO A 188 13.73 17.60 10.87
N ARG A 189 14.61 16.62 10.72
CA ARG A 189 15.67 16.60 9.69
C ARG A 189 15.08 16.59 8.27
N ARG A 190 15.29 17.68 7.52
CA ARG A 190 14.89 17.81 6.11
C ARG A 190 15.91 17.10 5.21
N SER A 191 15.46 16.18 4.35
CA SER A 191 16.37 15.40 3.48
C SER A 191 16.98 16.26 2.35
N THR A 192 18.31 16.28 2.25
CA THR A 192 19.09 17.02 1.25
C THR A 192 19.18 16.32 -0.13
N ARG A 193 18.08 15.71 -0.60
CA ARG A 193 18.09 14.97 -1.88
C ARG A 193 17.91 15.90 -3.08
N ILE A 194 19.03 16.34 -3.66
CA ILE A 194 19.06 16.99 -4.98
C ILE A 194 18.55 15.98 -6.04
N ARG A 195 17.71 16.47 -6.96
CA ARG A 195 17.06 15.66 -7.99
C ARG A 195 17.60 16.05 -9.36
N ASN A 196 18.62 15.34 -9.84
CA ASN A 196 19.17 15.58 -11.18
C ASN A 196 18.07 15.38 -12.23
N LYS A 197 17.81 16.43 -13.01
CA LYS A 197 17.01 16.32 -14.24
C LYS A 197 17.88 15.65 -15.29
N LEU A 198 17.37 14.56 -15.87
CA LEU A 198 17.92 14.01 -17.09
C LEU A 198 17.40 14.87 -18.25
N ASN A 199 18.30 15.55 -18.96
CA ASN A 199 17.91 16.28 -20.17
C ASN A 199 17.53 15.29 -21.27
N LYS A 200 16.58 15.72 -22.12
CA LYS A 200 16.32 15.15 -23.44
C LYS A 200 16.92 16.08 -24.48
#